data_AF-A0A8B7IND4-F1
#
_entry.id   AF-A0A8B7IND4-F1
#
_cell.length_a   1.000
_cell.length_b   1.000
_cell.length_c   1.000
_cell.angle_alpha   90.00
_cell.angle_beta   90.00
_cell.angle_gamma   90.00
#
_symmetry.space_group_name_H-M   'P 1'
#
loop_
_entity.id
_entity.type
_entity.pdbx_description
1 polymer ?
#
loop_
_entity_poly.entity_id
_entity_poly.type
_entity_poly.pdbx_seq_one_letter_code
_entity_poly.pdbx_strand_id
1 'polypeptide(L)'
;VPRIILWLMVELAIIGSDMQEVIGSAIAMNLLSVGKIPLWGGVLITIADTFVFLFLDKYGLRKLEALFGFLITIMALTFGYEYVTVKPDQGNLLKGLFVPYCQNCGTPQLEQAVGIVGAVIMPHNMYLHSALVKSRQVNRANKREVQEANKYFFIESCIALFVSFIINIFVVSVFAEAFFEKTNENVSAVCTNASSPHSSLFPNNNQTLEVDIYKGGVVLGCYFGPAALYIWAIGILAAGQSSTMTGTYSGQFVMEGFLNLRWSRFARVLLTRSIAITPTLLVAIFQDVEHLTGMNDFLNVLMSLQLPFALIPVLTFTSLPSVMNDFANGLFWKIGGGVVILVVCSINMYFVVAYVMALNHMALYIGAAILSVIYLSFVAYLTWLCLIALGVSFLACGKTYHLGFAAHPELFLLNNVDADSVVTR
;
A
#
# COMPACT_ATOMS: atom_id res chain seq x y z
N VAL A 1 -13.89 -3.03 -19.62
CA VAL A 1 -13.56 -2.11 -18.51
C VAL A 1 -12.70 -0.99 -19.08
N PRO A 2 -12.97 0.31 -18.79
CA PRO A 2 -12.18 1.41 -19.35
C PRO A 2 -10.72 1.33 -18.88
N ARG A 3 -9.83 0.85 -19.77
CA ARG A 3 -8.41 0.58 -19.49
C ARG A 3 -7.67 1.82 -19.00
N ILE A 4 -7.98 2.97 -19.59
CA ILE A 4 -7.34 4.26 -19.28
C ILE A 4 -7.69 4.73 -17.86
N ILE A 5 -8.95 4.57 -17.43
CA ILE A 5 -9.37 4.98 -16.08
C ILE A 5 -8.71 4.08 -15.03
N LEU A 6 -8.68 2.76 -15.26
CA LEU A 6 -7.97 1.84 -14.36
C LEU A 6 -6.48 2.15 -14.30
N TRP A 7 -5.84 2.41 -15.45
CA TRP A 7 -4.44 2.80 -15.51
C TRP A 7 -4.17 4.07 -14.70
N LEU A 8 -4.99 5.11 -14.88
CA LEU A 8 -4.85 6.37 -14.14
C LEU A 8 -4.95 6.14 -12.63
N MET A 9 -5.93 5.35 -12.19
CA MET A 9 -6.12 5.04 -10.77
C MET A 9 -4.94 4.27 -10.18
N VAL A 10 -4.37 3.31 -10.93
CA VAL A 10 -3.22 2.53 -10.46
C VAL A 10 -1.94 3.36 -10.48
N GLU A 11 -1.72 4.24 -11.47
CA GLU A 11 -0.56 5.13 -11.44
C GLU A 11 -0.66 6.18 -10.33
N LEU A 12 -1.86 6.69 -10.02
CA LEU A 12 -2.07 7.50 -8.82
C LEU A 12 -1.72 6.73 -7.54
N ALA A 13 -1.98 5.42 -7.49
CA ALA A 13 -1.61 4.57 -6.36
C ALA A 13 -0.10 4.42 -6.22
N ILE A 14 0.58 4.23 -7.35
CA ILE A 14 2.03 4.09 -7.39
C ILE A 14 2.69 5.40 -6.97
N ILE A 15 2.23 6.54 -7.50
CA ILE A 15 2.73 7.87 -7.11
C ILE A 15 2.45 8.14 -5.62
N GLY A 16 1.29 7.75 -5.10
CA GLY A 16 0.98 7.94 -3.69
C GLY A 16 1.91 7.12 -2.77
N SER A 17 2.15 5.85 -3.11
CA SER A 17 3.09 4.99 -2.39
C SER A 17 4.53 5.50 -2.47
N ASP A 18 4.93 6.00 -3.64
CA ASP A 18 6.23 6.62 -3.91
C ASP A 18 6.45 7.86 -3.02
N MET A 19 5.42 8.68 -2.83
CA MET A 19 5.48 9.81 -1.90
C MET A 19 5.72 9.36 -0.45
N GLN A 20 4.97 8.36 0.05
CA GLN A 20 5.14 7.84 1.43
C GLN A 20 6.57 7.33 1.69
N GLU A 21 7.14 6.70 0.68
CA GLU A 21 8.49 6.17 0.71
C GLU A 21 9.57 7.26 0.73
N VAL A 22 9.41 8.32 -0.07
CA VAL A 22 10.33 9.46 -0.08
C VAL A 22 10.31 10.16 1.29
N ILE A 23 9.12 10.31 1.89
CA ILE A 23 8.96 10.85 3.26
C ILE A 23 9.71 9.96 4.26
N GLY A 24 9.46 8.64 4.24
CA GLY A 24 10.10 7.70 5.16
C GLY A 24 11.62 7.67 5.05
N SER A 25 12.15 7.66 3.82
CA SER A 25 13.60 7.68 3.56
C SER A 25 14.23 9.00 4.01
N ALA A 26 13.56 10.13 3.77
CA ALA A 26 14.04 11.44 4.23
C ALA A 26 14.07 11.54 5.77
N ILE A 27 13.04 11.03 6.44
CA ILE A 27 12.97 10.93 7.91
C ILE A 27 14.09 10.05 8.44
N ALA A 28 14.31 8.88 7.84
CA ALA A 28 15.40 7.99 8.23
C ALA A 28 16.78 8.66 8.12
N MET A 29 17.04 9.39 7.02
CA MET A 29 18.29 10.13 6.85
C MET A 29 18.44 11.28 7.86
N ASN A 30 17.35 11.96 8.22
CA ASN A 30 17.37 12.99 9.25
C ASN A 30 17.75 12.39 10.62
N LEU A 31 17.14 11.26 11.00
CA LEU A 31 17.43 10.56 12.25
C LEU A 31 18.86 10.00 12.29
N LEU A 32 19.32 9.35 11.22
CA LEU A 32 20.69 8.81 11.11
C LEU A 32 21.77 9.89 11.20
N SER A 33 21.47 11.09 10.67
CA SER A 33 22.40 12.22 10.68
C SER A 33 22.32 13.08 11.93
N VAL A 34 21.49 12.70 12.92
CA VAL A 34 21.24 13.46 14.15
C VAL A 34 20.82 14.90 13.83
N GLY A 35 19.93 15.05 12.85
CA GLY A 35 19.41 16.35 12.39
C GLY A 35 20.37 17.18 11.53
N LYS A 36 21.57 16.68 11.18
CA LYS A 36 22.49 17.41 10.29
C LYS A 36 21.95 17.52 8.86
N ILE A 37 21.26 16.49 8.38
CA ILE A 37 20.60 16.51 7.07
C ILE A 37 19.14 16.93 7.31
N PRO A 38 18.72 18.13 6.87
CA PRO A 38 17.32 18.54 6.99
C PRO A 38 16.42 17.66 6.12
N LEU A 39 15.11 17.62 6.41
CA LEU A 39 14.16 16.76 5.70
C LEU A 39 14.16 17.02 4.18
N TRP A 40 14.15 18.28 3.74
CA TRP A 40 14.25 18.62 2.32
C TRP A 40 15.55 18.10 1.68
N GLY A 41 16.65 18.07 2.45
CA GLY A 41 17.92 17.49 2.01
C GLY A 41 17.83 15.98 1.84
N GLY A 42 17.16 15.30 2.77
CA GLY A 42 16.84 13.87 2.67
C GLY A 42 16.01 13.56 1.41
N VAL A 43 14.98 14.36 1.14
CA VAL A 43 14.14 14.24 -0.08
C VAL A 43 14.94 14.46 -1.37
N LEU A 44 15.96 15.31 -1.37
CA LEU A 44 16.84 15.45 -2.54
C LEU A 44 17.79 14.26 -2.70
N ILE A 45 18.26 13.67 -1.59
CA ILE A 45 19.13 12.49 -1.62
C ILE A 45 18.38 11.28 -2.16
N THR A 46 17.06 11.15 -1.95
CA THR A 46 16.29 10.07 -2.57
C THR A 46 16.28 10.17 -4.09
N ILE A 47 16.52 11.33 -4.71
CA ILE A 47 16.73 11.36 -6.18
C ILE A 47 17.93 10.46 -6.57
N ALA A 48 18.96 10.36 -5.72
CA ALA A 48 20.10 9.47 -5.96
C ALA A 48 19.72 7.99 -5.90
N ASP A 49 18.74 7.60 -5.07
CA ASP A 49 18.28 6.20 -5.00
C ASP A 49 17.67 5.72 -6.31
N THR A 50 17.00 6.61 -7.04
CA THR A 50 16.43 6.29 -8.36
C THR A 50 17.51 5.91 -9.36
N PHE A 51 18.67 6.58 -9.31
CA PHE A 51 19.82 6.24 -10.13
C PHE A 51 20.45 4.91 -9.71
N VAL A 52 20.54 4.64 -8.41
CA VAL A 52 21.02 3.36 -7.88
C VAL A 52 20.12 2.22 -8.34
N PHE A 53 18.80 2.41 -8.28
CA PHE A 53 17.83 1.43 -8.77
C PHE A 53 17.98 1.19 -10.27
N LEU A 54 18.07 2.25 -11.08
CA LEU A 54 18.24 2.13 -12.53
C LEU A 54 19.53 1.36 -12.90
N PHE A 55 20.59 1.54 -12.11
CA PHE A 55 21.81 0.77 -12.27
C PHE A 55 21.60 -0.71 -11.92
N LEU A 56 20.88 -0.99 -10.84
CA LEU A 56 20.58 -2.36 -10.37
C LEU A 56 19.62 -3.11 -11.32
N ASP A 57 18.67 -2.43 -11.95
CA ASP A 57 17.74 -3.03 -12.92
C ASP A 57 18.47 -3.64 -14.14
N LYS A 58 19.68 -3.15 -14.47
CA LYS A 58 20.52 -3.73 -15.52
C LYS A 58 21.00 -5.15 -15.20
N TYR A 59 21.01 -5.55 -13.93
CA TYR A 59 21.57 -6.82 -13.48
C TYR A 59 20.60 -8.01 -13.51
N GLY A 60 19.33 -7.79 -13.89
CA GLY A 60 18.33 -8.84 -14.12
C GLY A 60 17.56 -9.27 -12.87
N LEU A 61 16.36 -9.82 -13.10
CA LEU A 61 15.30 -10.03 -12.10
C LEU A 61 15.73 -10.86 -10.87
N ARG A 62 16.54 -11.91 -11.04
CA ARG A 62 16.98 -12.77 -9.91
C ARG A 62 17.82 -12.01 -8.88
N LYS A 63 18.65 -11.05 -9.31
CA LYS A 63 19.48 -10.27 -8.38
C LYS A 63 18.66 -9.24 -7.63
N LEU A 64 17.60 -8.73 -8.24
CA LEU A 64 16.65 -7.81 -7.61
C LEU A 64 15.80 -8.53 -6.57
N GLU A 65 15.33 -9.74 -6.87
CA GLU A 65 14.64 -10.58 -5.87
C GLU A 65 15.55 -10.86 -4.64
N ALA A 66 16.84 -11.14 -4.88
CA ALA A 66 17.81 -11.30 -3.80
C ALA A 66 18.01 -10.01 -2.98
N LEU A 67 18.00 -8.85 -3.64
CA LEU A 67 18.05 -7.55 -2.97
C LEU A 67 16.80 -7.28 -2.13
N PHE A 68 15.61 -7.64 -2.61
CA PHE A 68 14.39 -7.57 -1.79
C PHE A 68 14.47 -8.48 -0.58
N GLY A 69 14.92 -9.73 -0.76
CA GLY A 69 15.17 -10.64 0.36
C GLY A 69 16.14 -10.05 1.38
N PHE A 70 17.20 -9.38 0.92
CA PHE A 70 18.16 -8.69 1.79
C PHE A 70 17.53 -7.52 2.56
N LEU A 71 16.78 -6.63 1.90
CA LEU A 71 16.11 -5.50 2.56
C LEU A 71 15.04 -5.96 3.55
N ILE A 72 14.25 -6.99 3.19
CA ILE A 72 13.27 -7.61 4.10
C ILE A 72 13.97 -8.23 5.31
N THR A 73 15.13 -8.86 5.11
CA THR A 73 15.94 -9.41 6.22
C THR A 73 16.43 -8.30 7.15
N ILE A 74 16.88 -7.16 6.61
CA ILE A 74 17.25 -5.99 7.42
C ILE A 74 16.05 -5.51 8.24
N MET A 75 14.88 -5.36 7.62
CA MET A 75 13.66 -4.97 8.34
C MET A 75 13.31 -5.96 9.46
N ALA A 76 13.34 -7.26 9.18
CA ALA A 76 13.06 -8.29 10.16
C ALA A 76 14.04 -8.26 11.34
N LEU A 77 15.34 -8.05 11.08
CA LEU A 77 16.36 -7.98 12.12
C LEU A 77 16.28 -6.70 12.95
N THR A 78 16.08 -5.55 12.29
CA THR A 78 16.00 -4.24 12.97
C THR A 78 14.75 -4.14 13.83
N PHE A 79 13.56 -4.38 13.28
CA PHE A 79 12.33 -4.35 14.05
C PHE A 79 12.24 -5.52 15.05
N GLY A 80 12.85 -6.66 14.75
CA GLY A 80 13.00 -7.76 15.71
C GLY A 80 13.90 -7.39 16.90
N TYR A 81 14.98 -6.65 16.67
CA TYR A 81 15.82 -6.12 17.74
C TYR A 81 15.06 -5.14 18.63
N GLU A 82 14.29 -4.22 18.03
CA GLU A 82 13.42 -3.30 18.78
C GLU A 82 12.45 -4.07 19.67
N TYR A 83 11.76 -5.07 19.11
CA TYR A 83 10.82 -5.90 19.85
C TYR A 83 11.45 -6.59 21.07
N VAL A 84 12.64 -7.17 20.90
CA VAL A 84 13.37 -7.84 21.99
C VAL A 84 13.89 -6.85 23.04
N THR A 85 14.25 -5.63 22.62
CA THR A 85 14.79 -4.59 23.51
C THR A 85 13.68 -3.95 24.35
N VAL A 86 12.55 -3.63 23.71
CA VAL A 86 11.39 -3.01 24.35
C VAL A 86 10.65 -3.98 25.27
N LYS A 87 10.69 -5.29 24.99
CA LYS A 87 10.07 -6.36 25.80
C LYS A 87 8.58 -6.10 26.12
N PRO A 88 7.72 -5.93 25.10
CA PRO A 88 6.29 -5.77 25.32
C PRO A 88 5.68 -7.00 26.02
N ASP A 89 4.58 -6.80 26.74
CA ASP A 89 3.86 -7.89 27.42
C ASP A 89 3.33 -8.94 26.43
N GLN A 90 3.92 -10.14 26.47
CA GLN A 90 3.58 -11.23 25.56
C GLN A 90 2.17 -11.80 25.80
N GLY A 91 1.67 -11.76 27.03
CA GLY A 91 0.34 -12.25 27.38
C GLY A 91 -0.75 -11.37 26.79
N ASN A 92 -0.58 -10.05 26.92
CA ASN A 92 -1.48 -9.08 26.31
C ASN A 92 -1.41 -9.11 24.78
N LEU A 93 -0.21 -9.29 24.22
CA LEU A 93 -0.03 -9.43 22.77
C LEU A 93 -0.76 -10.66 22.21
N LEU A 94 -0.58 -11.83 22.81
CA LEU A 94 -1.24 -13.06 22.37
C LEU A 94 -2.76 -12.94 22.51
N LYS A 95 -3.24 -12.30 23.58
CA LYS A 95 -4.67 -12.02 23.75
C LYS A 95 -5.19 -11.12 22.63
N GLY A 96 -4.48 -10.04 22.30
CA GLY A 96 -4.87 -9.12 21.22
C GLY A 96 -4.81 -9.75 19.83
N LEU A 97 -3.93 -10.73 19.61
CA LEU A 97 -3.80 -11.42 18.33
C LEU A 97 -4.96 -12.37 18.02
N PHE A 98 -5.46 -13.10 19.03
CA PHE A 98 -6.51 -14.11 18.85
C PHE A 98 -7.92 -13.62 19.23
N VAL A 99 -8.02 -12.55 20.02
CA VAL A 99 -9.31 -12.03 20.50
C VAL A 99 -9.54 -10.64 19.89
N PRO A 100 -10.40 -10.51 18.86
CA PRO A 100 -10.76 -9.22 18.28
C PRO A 100 -11.78 -8.51 19.18
N TYR A 101 -11.32 -8.02 20.33
CA TYR A 101 -12.15 -7.34 21.32
C TYR A 101 -11.50 -6.03 21.76
N CYS A 102 -12.27 -4.95 21.72
CA CYS A 102 -11.87 -3.67 22.26
C CYS A 102 -12.93 -3.16 23.23
N GLN A 103 -12.55 -3.00 24.49
CA GLN A 103 -13.42 -2.44 25.53
C GLN A 103 -13.30 -0.91 25.46
N ASN A 104 -14.36 -0.22 25.05
CA ASN A 104 -14.45 1.25 24.89
C ASN A 104 -13.73 1.85 23.66
N CYS A 105 -13.53 1.11 22.57
CA CYS A 105 -13.13 1.74 21.30
C CYS A 105 -14.22 2.70 20.81
N GLY A 106 -13.84 3.95 20.58
CA GLY A 106 -14.66 4.94 19.89
C GLY A 106 -14.52 4.84 18.37
N THR A 107 -15.12 5.79 17.66
CA THR A 107 -14.99 5.93 16.21
C THR A 107 -13.54 6.06 15.73
N PRO A 108 -12.64 6.87 16.35
CA PRO A 108 -11.29 7.04 15.79
C PRO A 108 -10.43 5.78 15.88
N GLN A 109 -10.57 4.96 16.93
CA GLN A 109 -9.84 3.70 17.04
C GLN A 109 -10.32 2.68 16.01
N LEU A 110 -11.64 2.65 15.75
CA LEU A 110 -12.20 1.78 14.71
C LEU A 110 -11.73 2.22 13.33
N GLU A 111 -11.71 3.53 13.06
CA GLU A 111 -11.17 4.12 11.83
C GLU A 111 -9.71 3.73 11.60
N GLN A 112 -8.87 3.79 12.64
CA GLN A 112 -7.46 3.40 12.55
C GLN A 112 -7.31 1.89 12.29
N ALA A 113 -8.07 1.04 12.99
CA ALA A 113 -8.06 -0.41 12.78
C ALA A 113 -8.48 -0.78 11.35
N VAL A 114 -9.49 -0.08 10.84
CA VAL A 114 -9.98 -0.21 9.47
C VAL A 114 -8.94 0.33 8.45
N GLY A 115 -8.23 1.42 8.77
CA GLY A 115 -7.15 1.97 7.96
C GLY A 115 -5.97 1.02 7.79
N ILE A 116 -5.65 0.22 8.82
CA ILE A 116 -4.60 -0.82 8.74
C ILE A 116 -4.92 -1.84 7.65
N VAL A 117 -6.19 -2.24 7.47
CA VAL A 117 -6.58 -3.17 6.39
C VAL A 117 -6.25 -2.57 5.02
N GLY A 118 -6.52 -1.28 4.85
CA GLY A 118 -6.20 -0.55 3.61
C GLY A 118 -4.70 -0.40 3.37
N ALA A 119 -3.93 -0.14 4.43
CA ALA A 119 -2.49 0.01 4.35
C ALA A 119 -1.76 -1.32 4.04
N VAL A 120 -2.27 -2.46 4.54
CA VAL A 120 -1.65 -3.77 4.31
C VAL A 120 -1.92 -4.29 2.89
N ILE A 121 -3.10 -4.04 2.34
CA ILE A 121 -3.46 -4.50 0.99
C ILE A 121 -3.14 -3.38 0.00
N MET A 122 -1.98 -3.45 -0.65
CA MET A 122 -1.59 -2.43 -1.64
C MET A 122 -2.04 -2.85 -3.05
N PRO A 123 -2.80 -2.02 -3.79
CA PRO A 123 -3.38 -2.41 -5.07
C PRO A 123 -2.30 -2.65 -6.15
N HIS A 124 -1.24 -1.85 -6.16
CA HIS A 124 -0.13 -2.01 -7.11
C HIS A 124 0.67 -3.31 -6.88
N ASN A 125 0.68 -3.86 -5.66
CA ASN A 125 1.34 -5.13 -5.38
C ASN A 125 0.58 -6.32 -5.99
N MET A 126 -0.74 -6.23 -6.16
CA MET A 126 -1.50 -7.25 -6.87
C MET A 126 -1.09 -7.34 -8.35
N TYR A 127 -0.93 -6.20 -9.01
CA TYR A 127 -0.45 -6.13 -10.39
C TYR A 127 1.00 -6.61 -10.50
N LEU A 128 1.87 -6.16 -9.59
CA LEU A 128 3.27 -6.57 -9.55
C LEU A 128 3.40 -8.09 -9.40
N HIS A 129 2.70 -8.69 -8.44
CA HIS A 129 2.75 -10.13 -8.20
C HIS A 129 2.26 -10.93 -9.41
N SER A 130 1.17 -10.48 -10.06
CA SER A 130 0.65 -11.11 -11.28
C SER A 130 1.66 -11.09 -12.45
N ALA A 131 2.55 -10.08 -12.48
CA ALA A 131 3.60 -9.98 -13.48
C ALA A 131 4.85 -10.79 -13.10
N LEU A 132 5.26 -10.80 -11.82
CA LEU A 132 6.41 -11.56 -11.34
C LEU A 132 6.25 -13.06 -11.51
N VAL A 133 5.02 -13.58 -11.36
CA VAL A 133 4.69 -14.98 -11.65
C VAL A 133 5.01 -15.36 -13.11
N LYS A 134 4.93 -14.42 -14.06
CA LYS A 134 5.29 -14.65 -15.47
C LYS A 134 6.80 -14.70 -15.74
N SER A 135 7.63 -14.31 -14.77
CA SER A 135 9.09 -14.38 -14.91
C SER A 135 9.62 -15.80 -14.87
N ARG A 136 8.87 -16.73 -14.27
CA ARG A 136 9.21 -18.14 -14.23
C ARG A 136 8.69 -18.83 -15.50
N GLN A 137 9.54 -19.64 -16.12
CA GLN A 137 9.17 -20.43 -17.30
C GLN A 137 8.34 -21.63 -16.86
N VAL A 138 7.07 -21.65 -17.25
CA VAL A 138 6.11 -22.74 -16.96
C VAL A 138 5.47 -23.15 -18.28
N ASN A 139 5.45 -24.45 -18.59
CA ASN A 139 4.78 -24.95 -19.77
C ASN A 139 3.25 -24.91 -19.57
N ARG A 140 2.61 -23.88 -20.12
CA ARG A 140 1.15 -23.68 -19.98
C ARG A 140 0.31 -24.72 -20.73
N ALA A 141 0.90 -25.52 -21.61
CA ALA A 141 0.20 -26.63 -22.27
C ALA A 141 0.01 -27.84 -21.33
N ASN A 142 0.87 -28.00 -20.32
CA ASN A 142 0.81 -29.12 -19.39
C ASN A 142 0.10 -28.71 -18.08
N LYS A 143 -1.11 -29.24 -17.86
CA LYS A 143 -1.91 -28.94 -16.66
C LYS A 143 -1.19 -29.27 -15.35
N ARG A 144 -0.37 -30.33 -15.32
CA ARG A 144 0.37 -30.74 -14.11
C ARG A 144 1.42 -29.72 -13.71
N GLU A 145 2.17 -29.20 -14.68
CA GLU A 145 3.19 -28.17 -14.44
C GLU A 145 2.58 -26.85 -13.97
N VAL A 146 1.42 -26.47 -14.51
CA VAL A 146 0.69 -25.28 -14.05
C VAL A 146 0.20 -25.46 -12.60
N GLN A 147 -0.31 -26.64 -12.25
CA GLN A 147 -0.74 -26.96 -10.89
C GLN A 147 0.43 -26.93 -9.90
N GLU A 148 1.57 -27.50 -10.28
CA GLU A 148 2.79 -27.49 -9.48
C GLU A 148 3.33 -26.07 -9.30
N ALA A 149 3.37 -25.28 -10.37
CA ALA A 149 3.76 -23.87 -10.31
C ALA A 149 2.84 -23.07 -9.37
N ASN A 150 1.52 -23.24 -9.47
CA ASN A 150 0.55 -22.60 -8.58
C ASN A 150 0.79 -22.95 -7.11
N LYS A 151 1.15 -24.21 -6.80
CA LYS A 151 1.50 -24.64 -5.44
C LYS A 151 2.75 -23.90 -4.94
N TYR A 152 3.80 -23.81 -5.75
CA TYR A 152 5.02 -23.11 -5.36
C TYR A 152 4.82 -21.60 -5.18
N PHE A 153 4.09 -20.95 -6.09
CA PHE A 153 3.76 -19.53 -5.95
C PHE A 153 2.90 -19.25 -4.72
N PHE A 154 1.99 -20.16 -4.38
CA PHE A 154 1.21 -20.06 -3.15
C PHE A 154 2.10 -20.14 -1.92
N ILE A 155 3.01 -21.11 -1.85
CA ILE A 155 3.94 -21.26 -0.72
C ILE A 155 4.85 -20.03 -0.59
N GLU A 156 5.42 -19.57 -1.70
CA GLU A 156 6.28 -18.37 -1.75
C GLU A 156 5.53 -17.13 -1.22
N SER A 157 4.31 -16.90 -1.71
CA SER A 157 3.45 -15.80 -1.25
C SER A 157 3.10 -15.91 0.23
N CYS A 158 2.76 -17.11 0.71
CA CYS A 158 2.43 -17.35 2.11
C CYS A 158 3.61 -17.06 3.04
N ILE A 159 4.82 -17.48 2.67
CA ILE A 159 6.03 -17.22 3.47
C ILE A 159 6.32 -15.72 3.50
N ALA A 160 6.28 -15.04 2.35
CA ALA A 160 6.54 -13.61 2.27
C ALA A 160 5.54 -12.79 3.10
N LEU A 161 4.24 -13.09 2.98
CA LEU A 161 3.19 -12.42 3.76
C LEU A 161 3.27 -12.75 5.25
N PHE A 162 3.69 -13.96 5.62
CA PHE A 162 3.89 -14.34 7.02
C PHE A 162 5.05 -13.58 7.67
N VAL A 163 6.17 -13.40 6.95
CA VAL A 163 7.29 -12.56 7.42
C VAL A 163 6.84 -11.11 7.58
N SER A 164 6.09 -10.56 6.61
CA SER A 164 5.51 -9.21 6.71
C SER A 164 4.57 -9.08 7.90
N PHE A 165 3.74 -10.08 8.17
CA PHE A 165 2.87 -10.12 9.34
C PHE A 165 3.67 -10.08 10.66
N ILE A 166 4.76 -10.85 10.78
CA ILE A 166 5.64 -10.80 11.97
C ILE A 166 6.25 -9.41 12.14
N ILE A 167 6.74 -8.79 11.07
CA ILE A 167 7.30 -7.43 11.11
C ILE A 167 6.25 -6.44 11.60
N ASN A 168 5.02 -6.51 11.09
CA ASN A 168 3.93 -5.64 11.53
C ASN A 168 3.58 -5.85 13.01
N ILE A 169 3.59 -7.10 13.50
CA ILE A 169 3.44 -7.36 14.94
C ILE A 169 4.53 -6.68 15.75
N PHE A 170 5.80 -6.79 15.32
CA PHE A 170 6.92 -6.16 16.03
C PHE A 170 6.75 -4.65 16.12
N VAL A 171 6.48 -3.98 14.99
CA VAL A 171 6.31 -2.53 14.95
C VAL A 171 5.14 -2.08 15.82
N VAL A 172 3.96 -2.69 15.66
CA VAL A 172 2.77 -2.31 16.43
C VAL A 172 2.96 -2.56 17.92
N SER A 173 3.61 -3.65 18.32
CA SER A 173 3.84 -3.96 19.74
C SER A 173 4.84 -3.02 20.39
N VAL A 174 5.93 -2.69 19.69
CA VAL A 174 6.94 -1.72 20.13
C VAL A 174 6.31 -0.34 20.32
N PHE A 175 5.47 0.07 19.36
CA PHE A 175 4.79 1.36 19.42
C PHE A 175 3.73 1.39 20.51
N ALA A 176 2.99 0.30 20.71
CA ALA A 176 2.05 0.19 21.82
C ALA A 176 2.76 0.38 23.17
N GLU A 177 3.86 -0.33 23.42
CA GLU A 177 4.59 -0.19 24.69
C GLU A 177 5.20 1.21 24.88
N ALA A 178 5.74 1.80 23.81
CA ALA A 178 6.41 3.09 23.87
C ALA A 178 5.44 4.29 24.02
N PHE A 179 4.23 4.21 23.45
CA PHE A 179 3.30 5.34 23.36
C PHE A 179 2.03 5.19 24.21
N PHE A 180 1.62 3.97 24.57
CA PHE A 180 0.35 3.76 25.26
C PHE A 180 0.33 4.43 26.64
N GLU A 181 -0.70 5.23 26.87
CA GLU A 181 -0.92 6.04 28.10
C GLU A 181 0.22 7.02 28.44
N LYS A 182 1.05 7.43 27.45
CA LYS A 182 2.09 8.45 27.64
C LYS A 182 1.62 9.84 27.19
N THR A 183 1.93 10.86 28.00
CA THR A 183 1.70 12.28 27.69
C THR A 183 2.97 12.94 27.16
N ASN A 184 2.82 14.06 26.44
CA ASN A 184 3.98 14.78 25.89
C ASN A 184 4.94 15.26 27.00
N GLU A 185 4.41 15.70 28.15
CA GLU A 185 5.22 16.12 29.30
C GLU A 185 6.12 14.99 29.83
N ASN A 186 5.58 13.78 29.99
CA ASN A 186 6.34 12.63 30.48
C ASN A 186 7.48 12.27 29.52
N VAL A 187 7.22 12.30 28.22
CA VAL A 187 8.22 11.98 27.19
C VAL A 187 9.29 13.07 27.10
N SER A 188 8.88 14.34 27.14
CA SER A 188 9.79 15.50 27.13
C SER A 188 10.78 15.46 28.30
N ALA A 189 10.30 15.12 29.50
CA ALA A 189 11.14 14.97 30.69
C ALA A 189 12.19 13.85 30.53
N VAL A 190 11.79 12.69 30.01
CA VAL A 190 12.70 11.57 29.76
C VAL A 190 13.74 11.92 28.68
N CYS A 191 13.29 12.54 27.58
CA CYS A 191 14.18 12.96 26.49
C CYS A 191 15.21 14.02 26.92
N THR A 192 14.79 14.97 27.78
CA THR A 192 15.69 15.99 28.32
C THR A 192 16.76 15.37 29.21
N ASN A 193 16.38 14.42 30.06
CA ASN A 193 17.32 13.69 30.92
C ASN A 193 18.31 12.85 30.08
N ALA A 194 17.83 12.25 28.99
CA ALA A 194 18.65 11.49 28.05
C ALA A 194 19.56 12.37 27.15
N SER A 195 19.56 13.71 27.32
CA SER A 195 20.33 14.66 26.50
C SER A 195 20.08 14.52 24.98
N SER A 196 18.85 14.18 24.59
CA SER A 196 18.54 14.00 23.17
C SER A 196 18.48 15.36 22.45
N PRO A 197 19.04 15.49 21.24
CA PRO A 197 19.04 16.75 20.48
C PRO A 197 17.66 17.14 19.94
N HIS A 198 16.65 16.26 20.09
CA HIS A 198 15.29 16.43 19.60
C HIS A 198 14.27 16.63 20.73
N SER A 199 14.70 17.00 21.94
CA SER A 199 13.80 17.22 23.08
C SER A 199 12.77 18.32 22.84
N SER A 200 13.06 19.30 21.97
CA SER A 200 12.14 20.38 21.60
C SER A 200 10.96 19.94 20.72
N LEU A 201 10.94 18.69 20.26
CA LEU A 201 9.87 18.16 19.41
C LEU A 201 8.57 17.90 20.19
N PHE A 202 8.66 17.69 21.50
CA PHE A 202 7.52 17.38 22.34
C PHE A 202 7.12 18.62 23.15
N PRO A 203 6.00 19.30 22.81
CA PRO A 203 5.52 20.42 23.60
C PRO A 203 5.13 19.96 25.01
N ASN A 204 5.40 20.78 26.03
CA ASN A 204 5.07 20.49 27.43
C ASN A 204 3.55 20.63 27.71
N ASN A 205 2.75 19.79 27.06
CA ASN A 205 1.29 19.75 27.17
C ASN A 205 0.82 18.40 27.75
N ASN A 206 -0.31 18.41 28.45
CA ASN A 206 -0.96 17.21 29.00
C ASN A 206 -1.76 16.38 27.97
N GLN A 207 -1.58 16.66 26.68
CA GLN A 207 -2.22 15.88 25.62
C GLN A 207 -1.51 14.54 25.41
N THR A 208 -2.26 13.55 24.95
CA THR A 208 -1.72 12.26 24.50
C THR A 208 -0.76 12.50 23.34
N LEU A 209 0.36 11.77 23.34
CA LEU A 209 1.37 11.90 22.31
C LEU A 209 0.83 11.38 20.97
N GLU A 210 0.87 12.21 19.94
CA GLU A 210 0.58 11.79 18.56
C GLU A 210 1.68 10.85 18.06
N VAL A 211 1.25 9.73 17.49
CA VAL A 211 2.13 8.68 16.99
C VAL A 211 2.51 8.99 15.55
N ASP A 212 3.81 9.08 15.29
CA ASP A 212 4.35 9.23 13.94
C ASP A 212 5.70 8.49 13.82
N ILE A 213 6.13 8.17 12.60
CA ILE A 213 7.40 7.49 12.33
C ILE A 213 8.64 8.31 12.78
N TYR A 214 8.58 9.65 12.72
CA TYR A 214 9.64 10.53 13.19
C TYR A 214 9.66 10.60 14.72
N LYS A 215 8.51 10.93 15.34
CA LYS A 215 8.33 10.96 16.80
C LYS A 215 8.66 9.59 17.42
N GLY A 216 8.28 8.51 16.74
CA GLY A 216 8.60 7.11 17.01
C GLY A 216 10.07 6.86 17.28
N GLY A 217 10.92 7.18 16.31
CA GLY A 217 12.37 6.98 16.43
C GLY A 217 12.99 7.77 17.59
N VAL A 218 12.52 9.01 17.81
CA VAL A 218 13.00 9.85 18.92
C VAL A 218 12.59 9.27 20.27
N VAL A 219 11.33 8.85 20.43
CA VAL A 219 10.82 8.22 21.67
C VAL A 219 11.61 6.96 21.98
N LEU A 220 11.80 6.08 20.99
CA LEU A 220 12.58 4.86 21.17
C LEU A 220 14.02 5.17 21.62
N GLY A 221 14.63 6.20 21.02
CA GLY A 221 15.94 6.71 21.43
C GLY A 221 16.00 7.19 22.88
N CYS A 222 14.98 7.92 23.34
CA CYS A 222 14.93 8.46 24.70
C CYS A 222 14.69 7.38 25.76
N TYR A 223 13.81 6.42 25.50
CA TYR A 223 13.43 5.38 26.48
C TYR A 223 14.39 4.18 26.49
N PHE A 224 14.82 3.72 25.32
CA PHE A 224 15.57 2.48 25.15
C PHE A 224 17.03 2.71 24.71
N GLY A 225 17.42 3.97 24.52
CA GLY A 225 18.78 4.39 24.23
C GLY A 225 19.05 4.67 22.76
N PRO A 226 20.19 5.33 22.44
CA PRO A 226 20.48 5.82 21.10
C PRO A 226 20.59 4.72 20.04
N ALA A 227 20.95 3.48 20.44
CA ALA A 227 21.00 2.34 19.54
C ALA A 227 19.63 2.04 18.90
N ALA A 228 18.54 2.13 19.69
CA ALA A 228 17.18 1.89 19.21
C ALA A 228 16.77 2.91 18.14
N LEU A 229 17.13 4.19 18.32
CA LEU A 229 16.88 5.24 17.33
C LEU A 229 17.57 4.94 15.99
N TYR A 230 18.85 4.55 16.01
CA TYR A 230 19.58 4.27 14.78
C TYR A 230 19.09 2.99 14.10
N ILE A 231 18.76 1.95 14.86
CA ILE A 231 18.24 0.67 14.34
C ILE A 231 16.86 0.89 13.70
N TRP A 232 15.98 1.66 14.36
CA TRP A 232 14.72 2.12 13.81
C TRP A 232 14.90 2.85 12.48
N ALA A 233 15.84 3.81 12.42
CA ALA A 233 16.10 4.57 11.21
C ALA A 233 16.65 3.71 10.06
N ILE A 234 17.51 2.72 10.35
CA ILE A 234 17.99 1.74 9.34
C ILE A 234 16.82 0.90 8.82
N GLY A 235 15.92 0.46 9.71
CA GLY A 235 14.72 -0.31 9.34
C GLY A 235 13.79 0.47 8.41
N ILE A 236 13.49 1.74 8.74
CA ILE A 236 12.70 2.62 7.88
C ILE A 236 13.39 2.85 6.54
N LEU A 237 14.70 3.09 6.53
CA LEU A 237 15.43 3.31 5.27
C LEU A 237 15.36 2.07 4.38
N ALA A 238 15.52 0.86 4.95
CA ALA A 238 15.38 -0.38 4.20
C ALA A 238 13.95 -0.59 3.66
N ALA A 239 12.92 -0.23 4.44
CA ALA A 239 11.53 -0.26 4.01
C ALA A 239 11.28 0.70 2.82
N GLY A 240 11.77 1.93 2.94
CA GLY A 240 11.72 2.93 1.87
C GLY A 240 12.37 2.43 0.59
N GLN A 241 13.61 1.95 0.66
CA GLN A 241 14.31 1.42 -0.52
C GLN A 241 13.62 0.20 -1.14
N SER A 242 12.99 -0.67 -0.34
CA SER A 242 12.23 -1.79 -0.90
C SER A 242 11.01 -1.33 -1.70
N SER A 243 10.30 -0.31 -1.20
CA SER A 243 9.10 0.25 -1.83
C SER A 243 9.39 0.93 -3.17
N THR A 244 10.54 1.62 -3.35
CA THR A 244 10.85 2.31 -4.63
C THR A 244 10.83 1.35 -5.77
N MET A 245 11.50 0.24 -5.53
CA MET A 245 11.72 -0.76 -6.54
C MET A 245 10.42 -1.47 -6.88
N THR A 246 9.57 -1.78 -5.89
CA THR A 246 8.26 -2.39 -6.16
C THR A 246 7.32 -1.44 -6.90
N GLY A 247 7.29 -0.15 -6.55
CA GLY A 247 6.48 0.86 -7.24
C GLY A 247 6.89 1.06 -8.71
N THR A 248 8.20 1.19 -8.95
CA THR A 248 8.74 1.35 -10.31
C THR A 248 8.48 0.14 -11.20
N TYR A 249 8.64 -1.09 -10.70
CA TYR A 249 8.25 -2.31 -11.42
C TYR A 249 6.75 -2.41 -11.64
N SER A 250 5.95 -2.16 -10.61
CA SER A 250 4.50 -2.28 -10.71
C SER A 250 3.94 -1.40 -11.82
N GLY A 251 4.31 -0.12 -11.84
CA GLY A 251 3.82 0.74 -12.91
C GLY A 251 4.37 0.38 -14.29
N GLN A 252 5.49 -0.37 -14.39
CA GLN A 252 6.00 -0.79 -15.70
C GLN A 252 5.01 -1.76 -16.31
N PHE A 253 4.64 -2.77 -15.51
CA PHE A 253 3.68 -3.78 -15.91
C PHE A 253 2.28 -3.20 -16.12
N VAL A 254 1.87 -2.24 -15.29
CA VAL A 254 0.58 -1.56 -15.42
C VAL A 254 0.55 -0.72 -16.70
N MET A 255 1.58 0.07 -16.99
CA MET A 255 1.61 0.93 -18.18
C MET A 255 1.75 0.11 -19.49
N GLU A 256 2.63 -0.89 -19.51
CA GLU A 256 2.76 -1.81 -20.64
C GLU A 256 1.49 -2.63 -20.85
N GLY A 257 0.82 -3.06 -19.77
CA GLY A 257 -0.39 -3.88 -19.84
C GLY A 257 -1.67 -3.11 -20.22
N PHE A 258 -1.89 -1.93 -19.64
CA PHE A 258 -3.12 -1.16 -19.85
C PHE A 258 -3.06 -0.23 -21.07
N LEU A 259 -1.93 0.42 -21.32
CA LEU A 259 -1.78 1.40 -22.41
C LEU A 259 -1.03 0.85 -23.63
N ASN A 260 -0.47 -0.37 -23.57
CA ASN A 260 0.43 -0.91 -24.60
C ASN A 260 1.59 0.04 -24.97
N LEU A 261 1.94 0.97 -24.08
CA LEU A 261 2.89 2.04 -24.34
C LEU A 261 4.27 1.61 -23.86
N ARG A 262 5.17 1.34 -24.81
CA ARG A 262 6.55 0.95 -24.54
C ARG A 262 7.41 2.20 -24.35
N TRP A 263 7.45 2.70 -23.12
CA TRP A 263 8.32 3.82 -22.76
C TRP A 263 9.70 3.33 -22.28
N SER A 264 10.74 4.14 -22.46
CA SER A 264 12.04 3.82 -21.86
C SER A 264 11.91 3.81 -20.34
N ARG A 265 12.40 2.75 -19.70
CA ARG A 265 12.39 2.57 -18.24
C ARG A 265 12.94 3.80 -17.49
N PHE A 266 14.02 4.39 -18.00
CA PHE A 266 14.64 5.59 -17.44
C PHE A 266 13.69 6.80 -17.38
N ALA A 267 13.09 7.15 -18.52
CA ALA A 267 12.20 8.32 -18.59
C ALA A 267 10.96 8.14 -17.71
N ARG A 268 10.44 6.91 -17.60
CA ARG A 268 9.29 6.62 -16.76
C ARG A 268 9.62 6.78 -15.27
N VAL A 269 10.68 6.12 -14.78
CA VAL A 269 11.10 6.24 -13.38
C VAL A 269 11.38 7.68 -13.02
N LEU A 270 12.07 8.43 -13.89
CA LEU A 270 12.36 9.83 -13.68
C LEU A 270 11.09 10.69 -13.65
N LEU A 271 10.09 10.41 -14.51
CA LEU A 271 8.81 11.12 -14.49
C LEU A 271 8.05 10.84 -13.18
N THR A 272 7.79 9.57 -12.85
CA THR A 272 6.98 9.21 -11.67
C THR A 272 7.62 9.74 -10.39
N ARG A 273 8.95 9.65 -10.29
CA ARG A 273 9.72 10.20 -9.17
C ARG A 273 9.69 11.71 -9.13
N SER A 274 9.78 12.40 -10.27
CA SER A 274 9.65 13.86 -10.30
C SER A 274 8.26 14.30 -9.81
N ILE A 275 7.21 13.58 -10.23
CA ILE A 275 5.83 13.87 -9.81
C ILE A 275 5.64 13.62 -8.30
N ALA A 276 6.24 12.56 -7.74
CA ALA A 276 6.14 12.25 -6.31
C ALA A 276 7.02 13.16 -5.42
N ILE A 277 8.24 13.47 -5.87
CA ILE A 277 9.20 14.27 -5.10
C ILE A 277 8.80 15.75 -5.07
N THR A 278 8.23 16.30 -6.15
CA THR A 278 7.84 17.72 -6.22
C THR A 278 6.93 18.17 -5.06
N PRO A 279 5.76 17.54 -4.81
CA PRO A 279 4.89 17.94 -3.70
C PRO A 279 5.58 17.72 -2.35
N THR A 280 6.32 16.62 -2.20
CA THR A 280 7.02 16.29 -0.96
C THR A 280 8.11 17.30 -0.63
N LEU A 281 8.88 17.73 -1.63
CA LEU A 281 9.93 18.74 -1.51
C LEU A 281 9.33 20.12 -1.19
N LEU A 282 8.23 20.49 -1.83
CA LEU A 282 7.53 21.74 -1.53
C LEU A 282 7.05 21.78 -0.07
N VAL A 283 6.42 20.71 0.41
CA VAL A 283 6.00 20.63 1.82
C VAL A 283 7.22 20.68 2.73
N ALA A 284 8.29 19.94 2.43
CA ALA A 284 9.50 19.92 3.26
C ALA A 284 10.28 21.26 3.30
N ILE A 285 10.12 22.13 2.29
CA ILE A 285 10.76 23.46 2.25
C ILE A 285 9.88 24.52 2.92
N PHE A 286 8.57 24.48 2.68
CA PHE A 286 7.65 25.57 3.05
C PHE A 286 6.81 25.28 4.30
N GLN A 287 6.83 24.06 4.84
CA GLN A 287 5.99 23.64 5.96
C GLN A 287 6.80 22.83 6.99
N ASP A 288 6.30 22.80 8.22
CA ASP A 288 6.90 22.03 9.33
C ASP A 288 6.66 20.52 9.21
N VAL A 289 7.38 19.73 10.01
CA VAL A 289 7.35 18.25 10.03
C VAL A 289 5.92 17.70 10.18
N GLU A 290 5.05 18.38 10.95
CA GLU A 290 3.65 17.98 11.17
C GLU A 290 2.81 17.97 9.88
N HIS A 291 3.18 18.76 8.87
CA HIS A 291 2.47 18.76 7.59
C HIS A 291 2.92 17.60 6.68
N LEU A 292 4.15 17.10 6.86
CA LEU A 292 4.64 15.90 6.17
C LEU A 292 3.96 14.63 6.71
N THR A 293 3.68 14.58 8.02
CA THR A 293 2.97 13.48 8.66
C THR A 293 1.49 13.47 8.25
N GLY A 294 0.83 14.64 8.24
CA GLY A 294 -0.54 14.75 7.71
C GLY A 294 -0.65 14.36 6.22
N MET A 295 0.40 14.61 5.42
CA MET A 295 0.47 14.13 4.04
C MET A 295 0.52 12.60 3.96
N ASN A 296 1.25 11.92 4.86
CA ASN A 296 1.29 10.47 4.91
C ASN A 296 -0.10 9.85 5.19
N ASP A 297 -0.86 10.44 6.11
CA ASP A 297 -2.22 10.00 6.44
C ASP A 297 -3.17 10.19 5.25
N PHE A 298 -3.08 11.33 4.56
CA PHE A 298 -3.84 11.57 3.34
C PHE A 298 -3.51 10.53 2.24
N LEU A 299 -2.22 10.18 2.09
CA LEU A 299 -1.79 9.16 1.14
C LEU A 299 -2.33 7.76 1.52
N ASN A 300 -2.43 7.43 2.80
CA ASN A 300 -3.06 6.18 3.24
C ASN A 300 -4.55 6.13 2.85
N VAL A 301 -5.27 7.25 2.99
CA VAL A 301 -6.66 7.37 2.53
C VAL A 301 -6.73 7.18 1.02
N LEU A 302 -5.86 7.85 0.25
CA LEU A 302 -5.78 7.70 -1.21
C LEU A 302 -5.58 6.23 -1.63
N MET A 303 -4.68 5.51 -0.96
CA MET A 303 -4.40 4.10 -1.21
C MET A 303 -5.61 3.21 -0.91
N SER A 304 -6.31 3.49 0.18
CA SER A 304 -7.56 2.81 0.51
C SER A 304 -8.59 2.97 -0.62
N LEU A 305 -8.79 4.19 -1.13
CA LEU A 305 -9.74 4.49 -2.21
C LEU A 305 -9.44 3.74 -3.50
N GLN A 306 -8.19 3.35 -3.72
CA GLN A 306 -7.79 2.65 -4.95
C GLN A 306 -8.01 1.14 -4.87
N LEU A 307 -8.19 0.58 -3.67
CA LEU A 307 -8.32 -0.87 -3.47
C LEU A 307 -9.43 -1.54 -4.28
N PRO A 308 -10.67 -1.00 -4.35
CA PRO A 308 -11.74 -1.63 -5.13
C PRO A 308 -11.36 -1.82 -6.60
N PHE A 309 -10.56 -0.90 -7.16
CA PHE A 309 -10.14 -0.95 -8.57
C PHE A 309 -9.16 -2.08 -8.88
N ALA A 310 -8.42 -2.57 -7.88
CA ALA A 310 -7.56 -3.74 -8.04
C ALA A 310 -8.30 -5.03 -7.68
N LEU A 311 -9.01 -5.05 -6.55
CA LEU A 311 -9.62 -6.28 -6.01
C LEU A 311 -10.81 -6.77 -6.85
N ILE A 312 -11.68 -5.86 -7.30
CA ILE A 312 -12.88 -6.25 -8.06
C ILE A 312 -12.50 -6.90 -9.41
N PRO A 313 -11.61 -6.32 -10.24
CA PRO A 313 -11.19 -6.99 -11.47
C PRO A 313 -10.48 -8.30 -11.22
N VAL A 314 -9.62 -8.41 -10.20
CA VAL A 314 -8.91 -9.66 -9.89
C VAL A 314 -9.90 -10.78 -9.55
N LEU A 315 -10.88 -10.53 -8.68
CA LEU A 315 -11.89 -11.54 -8.37
C LEU A 315 -12.75 -11.89 -9.59
N THR A 316 -13.10 -10.90 -10.41
CA THR A 316 -13.86 -11.08 -11.64
C THR A 316 -13.13 -12.01 -12.62
N PHE A 317 -11.88 -11.70 -12.95
CA PHE A 317 -11.09 -12.48 -13.92
C PHE A 317 -10.70 -13.87 -13.42
N THR A 318 -10.42 -14.01 -12.12
CA THR A 318 -10.10 -15.32 -11.52
C THR A 318 -11.33 -16.23 -11.36
N SER A 319 -12.53 -15.66 -11.39
CA SER A 319 -13.78 -16.39 -11.27
C SER A 319 -14.41 -16.80 -12.61
N LEU A 320 -13.92 -16.24 -13.72
CA LEU A 320 -14.42 -16.47 -15.09
C LEU A 320 -13.83 -17.76 -15.68
N PRO A 321 -14.66 -18.78 -15.98
CA PRO A 321 -14.21 -20.03 -16.61
C PRO A 321 -13.61 -19.80 -18.00
N SER A 322 -14.10 -18.82 -18.75
CA SER A 322 -13.55 -18.42 -20.06
C SER A 322 -12.10 -17.93 -20.02
N VAL A 323 -11.66 -17.35 -18.90
CA VAL A 323 -10.27 -16.85 -18.74
C VAL A 323 -9.37 -17.89 -18.07
N MET A 324 -9.86 -18.53 -17.00
CA MET A 324 -9.06 -19.43 -16.16
C MET A 324 -9.19 -20.92 -16.51
N ASN A 325 -10.14 -21.28 -17.38
CA ASN A 325 -10.49 -22.67 -17.72
C ASN A 325 -10.69 -23.52 -16.44
N ASP A 326 -10.01 -24.66 -16.35
CA ASP A 326 -10.11 -25.60 -15.23
C ASP A 326 -9.53 -25.05 -13.90
N PHE A 327 -8.83 -23.91 -13.93
CA PHE A 327 -8.22 -23.28 -12.76
C PHE A 327 -9.04 -22.11 -12.20
N ALA A 328 -10.32 -21.98 -12.58
CA ALA A 328 -11.21 -20.97 -12.04
C ALA A 328 -11.45 -21.16 -10.54
N ASN A 329 -11.68 -20.06 -9.82
CA ASN A 329 -11.90 -20.09 -8.37
C ASN A 329 -13.09 -20.99 -7.98
N GLY A 330 -12.90 -21.82 -6.95
CA GLY A 330 -13.99 -22.56 -6.32
C GLY A 330 -14.96 -21.65 -5.56
N LEU A 331 -16.15 -22.16 -5.22
CA LEU A 331 -17.20 -21.39 -4.54
C LEU A 331 -16.73 -20.76 -3.21
N PHE A 332 -15.91 -21.49 -2.45
CA PHE A 332 -15.34 -20.99 -1.20
C PHE A 332 -14.53 -19.70 -1.40
N TRP A 333 -13.62 -19.69 -2.39
CA TRP A 333 -12.78 -18.53 -2.71
C TRP A 333 -13.59 -17.38 -3.33
N LYS A 334 -14.64 -17.70 -4.09
CA LYS A 334 -15.58 -16.70 -4.61
C LYS A 334 -16.31 -15.97 -3.48
N ILE A 335 -16.85 -16.69 -2.51
CA ILE A 335 -17.56 -16.12 -1.36
C ILE A 335 -16.57 -15.35 -0.48
N GLY A 336 -15.42 -15.95 -0.13
CA GLY A 336 -14.40 -15.30 0.69
C GLY A 336 -13.88 -14.01 0.07
N GLY A 337 -13.53 -14.03 -1.23
CA GLY A 337 -13.12 -12.83 -1.97
C GLY A 337 -14.22 -11.78 -2.04
N GLY A 338 -15.47 -12.20 -2.23
CA GLY A 338 -16.64 -11.30 -2.22
C GLY A 338 -16.83 -10.59 -0.88
N VAL A 339 -16.68 -11.32 0.25
CA VAL A 339 -16.75 -10.74 1.60
C VAL A 339 -15.63 -9.72 1.82
N VAL A 340 -14.39 -10.04 1.43
CA VAL A 340 -13.25 -9.12 1.56
C VAL A 340 -13.49 -7.84 0.75
N ILE A 341 -13.93 -7.96 -0.50
CA ILE A 341 -14.27 -6.79 -1.34
C ILE A 341 -15.38 -5.96 -0.69
N LEU A 342 -16.42 -6.60 -0.16
CA LEU A 342 -17.52 -5.90 0.50
C LEU A 342 -17.04 -5.11 1.73
N VAL A 343 -16.20 -5.73 2.56
CA VAL A 343 -15.60 -5.07 3.73
C VAL A 343 -14.76 -3.87 3.29
N VAL A 344 -13.84 -4.06 2.33
CA VAL A 344 -12.98 -2.99 1.83
C VAL A 344 -13.78 -1.86 1.16
N CYS A 345 -14.82 -2.17 0.41
CA CYS A 345 -15.70 -1.15 -0.18
C CYS A 345 -16.49 -0.38 0.88
N SER A 346 -16.95 -1.05 1.94
CA SER A 346 -17.69 -0.42 3.04
C SER A 346 -16.80 0.54 3.83
N ILE A 347 -15.57 0.11 4.12
CA ILE A 347 -14.51 0.92 4.73
C ILE A 347 -14.23 2.17 3.89
N ASN A 348 -14.04 1.99 2.58
CA ASN A 348 -13.77 3.09 1.68
C ASN A 348 -14.91 4.09 1.61
N MET A 349 -16.16 3.59 1.55
CA MET A 349 -17.34 4.44 1.59
C MET A 349 -17.35 5.31 2.85
N TYR A 350 -17.03 4.73 4.01
CA TYR A 350 -16.94 5.46 5.27
C TYR A 350 -15.90 6.59 5.21
N PHE A 351 -14.66 6.28 4.76
CA PHE A 351 -13.60 7.29 4.65
C PHE A 351 -13.94 8.42 3.69
N VAL A 352 -14.56 8.12 2.54
CA VAL A 352 -15.00 9.15 1.60
C VAL A 352 -15.99 10.10 2.27
N VAL A 353 -16.97 9.57 2.99
CA VAL A 353 -17.99 10.37 3.67
C VAL A 353 -17.37 11.21 4.80
N ALA A 354 -16.52 10.61 5.63
CA ALA A 354 -15.80 11.31 6.70
C ALA A 354 -14.96 12.47 6.15
N TYR A 355 -14.22 12.25 5.08
CA TYR A 355 -13.39 13.26 4.44
C TYR A 355 -14.23 14.42 3.85
N VAL A 356 -15.33 14.11 3.16
CA VAL A 356 -16.24 15.14 2.61
C VAL A 356 -16.86 15.99 3.72
N MET A 357 -17.23 15.37 4.86
CA MET A 357 -17.79 16.11 6.00
C MET A 357 -16.77 17.00 6.72
N ALA A 358 -15.47 16.71 6.62
CA ALA A 358 -14.41 17.51 7.23
C ALA A 358 -14.10 18.81 6.46
N LEU A 359 -14.59 18.96 5.22
CA LEU A 359 -14.30 20.13 4.39
C LEU A 359 -15.17 21.33 4.80
N ASN A 360 -14.57 22.30 5.47
CA ASN A 360 -15.25 23.52 5.95
C ASN A 360 -15.54 24.59 4.86
N HIS A 361 -15.07 24.39 3.62
CA HIS A 361 -15.29 25.32 2.51
C HIS A 361 -16.33 24.78 1.52
N MET A 362 -17.42 25.53 1.30
CA MET A 362 -18.54 25.15 0.42
C MET A 362 -18.13 24.76 -1.01
N ALA A 363 -17.17 25.46 -1.61
CA ALA A 363 -16.70 25.15 -2.96
C ALA A 363 -15.94 23.80 -3.02
N LEU A 364 -15.08 23.55 -2.03
CA LEU A 364 -14.36 22.27 -1.90
C LEU A 364 -15.31 21.14 -1.54
N TYR A 365 -16.31 21.41 -0.71
CA TYR A 365 -17.36 20.45 -0.36
C TYR A 365 -18.15 19.98 -1.59
N ILE A 366 -18.63 20.91 -2.42
CA ILE A 366 -19.36 20.57 -3.66
C ILE A 366 -18.47 19.79 -4.63
N GLY A 367 -17.22 20.24 -4.83
CA GLY A 367 -16.27 19.56 -5.70
C GLY A 367 -15.95 18.13 -5.23
N ALA A 368 -15.68 17.96 -3.93
CA ALA A 368 -15.43 16.66 -3.32
C ALA A 368 -16.66 15.75 -3.42
N ALA A 369 -17.86 16.26 -3.14
CA ALA A 369 -19.10 15.49 -3.24
C ALA A 369 -19.36 14.98 -4.66
N ILE A 370 -19.14 15.81 -5.69
CA ILE A 370 -19.26 15.38 -7.09
C ILE A 370 -18.24 14.27 -7.41
N LEU A 371 -16.98 14.45 -7.01
CA LEU A 371 -15.93 13.46 -7.23
C LEU A 371 -16.26 12.13 -6.52
N SER A 372 -16.75 12.19 -5.29
CA SER A 372 -17.21 11.02 -4.52
C SER A 372 -18.36 10.30 -5.22
N VAL A 373 -19.35 11.01 -5.75
CA VAL A 373 -20.45 10.38 -6.50
C VAL A 373 -19.96 9.69 -7.76
N ILE A 374 -19.03 10.31 -8.50
CA ILE A 374 -18.41 9.69 -9.69
C ILE A 374 -17.65 8.42 -9.29
N TYR A 375 -16.82 8.50 -8.24
CA TYR A 375 -16.07 7.38 -7.71
C TYR A 375 -17.00 6.22 -7.31
N LEU A 376 -18.02 6.49 -6.50
CA LEU A 376 -18.96 5.48 -6.02
C LEU A 376 -19.78 4.85 -7.16
N SER A 377 -20.18 5.65 -8.15
CA SER A 377 -20.87 5.16 -9.34
C SER A 377 -19.99 4.18 -10.13
N PHE A 378 -18.68 4.47 -10.24
CA PHE A 378 -17.75 3.61 -10.93
C PHE A 378 -17.45 2.31 -10.14
N VAL A 379 -17.29 2.39 -8.82
CA VAL A 379 -17.16 1.21 -7.94
C VAL A 379 -18.43 0.33 -8.00
N ALA A 380 -19.62 0.94 -8.02
CA ALA A 380 -20.88 0.22 -8.19
C ALA A 380 -20.95 -0.49 -9.56
N TYR A 381 -20.52 0.18 -10.63
CA TYR A 381 -20.42 -0.43 -11.96
C TYR A 381 -19.47 -1.63 -12.00
N LEU A 382 -18.30 -1.54 -11.38
CA LEU A 382 -17.35 -2.67 -11.31
C LEU A 382 -17.91 -3.82 -10.46
N THR A 383 -18.52 -3.51 -9.30
CA THR A 383 -19.16 -4.51 -8.44
C THR A 383 -20.29 -5.22 -9.19
N TRP A 384 -21.10 -4.48 -9.94
CA TRP A 384 -22.15 -5.03 -10.78
C TRP A 384 -21.61 -6.03 -11.81
N LEU A 385 -20.54 -5.66 -12.54
CA LEU A 385 -19.87 -6.57 -13.48
C LEU A 385 -19.33 -7.82 -12.78
N CYS A 386 -18.75 -7.67 -11.59
CA CYS A 386 -18.25 -8.79 -10.79
C CYS A 386 -19.37 -9.73 -10.38
N LEU A 387 -20.52 -9.21 -9.96
CA LEU A 387 -21.69 -10.03 -9.58
C LEU A 387 -22.25 -10.83 -10.77
N ILE A 388 -22.25 -10.24 -11.96
CA ILE A 388 -22.60 -10.94 -13.20
C ILE A 388 -21.60 -12.08 -13.46
N ALA A 389 -20.30 -11.83 -13.34
CA ALA A 389 -19.25 -12.83 -13.54
C ALA A 389 -19.28 -13.95 -12.48
N LEU A 390 -19.77 -13.65 -11.27
CA LEU A 390 -19.99 -14.64 -10.21
C LEU A 390 -21.23 -15.52 -10.44
N GLY A 391 -22.04 -15.24 -11.46
CA GLY A 391 -23.18 -16.08 -11.86
C GLY A 391 -24.53 -15.64 -11.28
N VAL A 392 -24.65 -14.42 -10.75
CA VAL A 392 -25.93 -13.88 -10.27
C VAL A 392 -26.80 -13.46 -11.45
N SER A 393 -27.45 -14.44 -12.08
CA SER A 393 -28.25 -14.30 -13.30
C SER A 393 -29.46 -13.36 -13.17
N PHE A 394 -29.95 -13.10 -11.95
CA PHE A 394 -31.06 -12.17 -11.69
C PHE A 394 -30.70 -10.71 -12.01
N LEU A 395 -29.42 -10.34 -11.90
CA LEU A 395 -28.93 -8.99 -12.20
C LEU A 395 -28.77 -8.76 -13.71
N ALA A 396 -28.76 -9.79 -14.55
CA ALA A 396 -28.76 -9.63 -16.00
C ALA A 396 -30.11 -9.08 -16.56
N CYS A 397 -31.10 -8.82 -15.69
CA CYS A 397 -32.42 -8.36 -16.07
C CYS A 397 -32.45 -6.84 -16.32
N GLY A 398 -32.03 -6.45 -17.52
CA GLY A 398 -32.41 -5.20 -18.16
C GLY A 398 -32.56 -5.48 -19.63
N LYS A 399 -33.72 -5.16 -20.22
CA LYS A 399 -33.93 -5.19 -21.68
C LYS A 399 -32.79 -4.43 -22.37
N THR A 400 -31.75 -5.14 -22.79
CA THR A 400 -30.90 -4.71 -23.89
C THR A 400 -31.80 -4.71 -25.11
N TYR A 401 -32.16 -3.52 -25.59
CA TYR A 401 -32.75 -3.39 -26.91
C TYR A 401 -31.91 -4.22 -27.88
N HIS A 402 -32.58 -5.12 -28.60
CA HIS A 402 -32.03 -5.91 -29.68
C HIS A 402 -31.38 -4.99 -30.73
N LEU A 403 -30.12 -4.63 -30.53
CA LEU A 403 -29.17 -4.46 -31.62
C LEU A 403 -28.42 -5.78 -31.68
N GLY A 404 -28.74 -6.61 -32.67
CA GLY A 404 -28.34 -8.01 -32.75
C GLY A 404 -26.84 -8.21 -32.50
N PHE A 405 -26.50 -8.68 -31.30
CA PHE A 405 -25.22 -9.29 -30.97
C PHE A 405 -25.47 -10.36 -29.90
N ALA A 406 -24.85 -11.52 -30.11
CA ALA A 406 -25.23 -12.82 -29.58
C ALA A 406 -25.13 -12.97 -28.06
N ALA A 407 -25.94 -13.92 -27.56
CA ALA A 407 -26.13 -14.30 -26.18
C ALA A 407 -24.92 -15.02 -25.55
N HIS A 408 -23.85 -14.30 -25.21
CA HIS A 408 -22.84 -14.78 -24.24
C HIS A 408 -22.18 -13.59 -23.53
N PRO A 409 -22.43 -13.36 -22.22
CA PRO A 409 -21.78 -12.28 -21.47
C PRO A 409 -20.26 -12.46 -21.37
N GLU A 410 -19.75 -13.68 -21.53
CA GLU A 410 -18.31 -13.98 -21.61
C GLU A 410 -17.66 -13.36 -22.86
N LEU A 411 -18.40 -13.21 -23.96
CA LEU A 411 -17.90 -12.67 -25.21
C LEU A 411 -17.78 -11.13 -25.18
N PHE A 412 -18.52 -10.44 -24.32
CA PHE A 412 -18.47 -8.97 -24.21
C PHE A 412 -17.22 -8.47 -23.47
N LEU A 413 -16.73 -9.27 -22.50
CA LEU A 413 -15.45 -9.02 -21.82
C LEU A 413 -14.26 -9.35 -22.73
N LEU A 414 -14.34 -10.42 -23.53
CA LEU A 414 -13.29 -10.84 -24.45
C LEU A 414 -13.25 -10.03 -25.76
N ASN A 415 -14.38 -9.66 -26.38
CA ASN A 415 -14.36 -8.85 -27.60
C ASN A 415 -13.78 -7.44 -27.38
N ASN A 416 -13.88 -6.86 -26.19
CA ASN A 416 -13.17 -5.60 -25.87
C ASN A 416 -11.68 -5.83 -25.52
N VAL A 417 -11.25 -7.08 -25.33
CA VAL A 417 -9.84 -7.45 -25.15
C VAL A 417 -9.19 -7.80 -26.49
N ASP A 418 -9.90 -8.52 -27.35
CA ASP A 418 -9.42 -9.03 -28.63
C ASP A 418 -9.69 -8.11 -29.84
N ALA A 419 -10.70 -7.23 -29.83
CA ALA A 419 -10.90 -6.30 -30.95
C ALA A 419 -9.72 -5.34 -31.15
N ASP A 420 -8.97 -5.03 -30.08
CA ASP A 420 -7.76 -4.20 -30.16
C ASP A 420 -6.48 -5.00 -30.48
N SER A 421 -6.49 -6.34 -30.35
CA SER A 421 -5.33 -7.19 -30.67
C SER A 421 -5.28 -7.59 -32.14
N VAL A 422 -6.42 -7.48 -32.85
CA VAL A 422 -6.55 -7.85 -34.27
C VAL A 422 -6.20 -6.68 -35.23
N VAL A 423 -6.10 -5.44 -34.73
CA VAL A 423 -5.70 -4.28 -35.58
C VAL A 423 -4.18 -4.13 -35.71
N THR A 424 -3.39 -4.93 -34.99
CA THR A 424 -1.91 -4.97 -35.13
C THR A 424 -1.38 -6.40 -35.25
N ARG A 425 -1.76 -7.08 -36.33
CA ARG A 425 -0.99 -8.19 -36.88
C ARG A 425 -0.85 -8.07 -38.38
#